data_AF-A0A7M3YYH2-F1
#
_entry.id   AF-A0A7M3YYH2-F1
#
_cell.length_a   1.000
_cell.length_b   1.000
_cell.length_c   1.000
_cell.angle_alpha   90.00
_cell.angle_beta   90.00
_cell.angle_gamma   90.00
#
_symmetry.space_group_name_H-M   'P 1'
#
loop_
_entity.id
_entity.type
_entity.pdbx_description
1 polymer ?
#
loop_
_entity_poly.entity_id
_entity_poly.type
_entity_poly.pdbx_seq_one_letter_code
_entity_poly.pdbx_strand_id
1 'polypeptide(L)'
;WDEADSNDKLSCQHTLHEVLETVCKLVAPVSPFMVDHIHRNLTGVSVHTADWPLGVPGSLEGATADAWDEDAAMATAILPPQDLGLEDTMTLVRELAEAGRRIRIDGARRQRLPCAQGWIVAGPDLSAFHDLLAEE
;
A
#
# COMPACT_ATOMS: atom_id res chain seq x y z
N TRP A 1 0.14 -19.15 -13.15
CA TRP A 1 -0.04 -19.01 -11.70
C TRP A 1 0.72 -20.14 -11.07
N ASP A 2 1.95 -19.87 -10.66
CA ASP A 2 2.72 -20.89 -9.95
C ASP A 2 2.09 -21.05 -8.57
N GLU A 3 1.66 -22.26 -8.25
CA GLU A 3 0.89 -22.61 -7.05
C GLU A 3 1.78 -22.73 -5.80
N ALA A 4 3.07 -22.41 -5.91
CA ALA A 4 3.95 -22.33 -4.77
C ALA A 4 3.59 -21.12 -3.90
N ASP A 5 3.37 -21.37 -2.60
CA ASP A 5 3.40 -20.37 -1.53
C ASP A 5 4.80 -19.73 -1.49
N SER A 6 5.03 -18.78 -2.39
CA SER A 6 6.20 -17.92 -2.37
C SER A 6 6.08 -17.00 -1.15
N ASN A 7 7.15 -16.89 -0.36
CA ASN A 7 7.25 -15.99 0.80
C ASN A 7 6.73 -14.57 0.46
N ASP A 8 7.03 -14.11 -0.76
CA ASP A 8 6.57 -12.83 -1.30
C ASP A 8 5.03 -12.69 -1.36
N LYS A 9 4.30 -13.75 -1.73
CA LYS A 9 2.83 -13.74 -1.73
C LYS A 9 2.28 -13.63 -0.32
N LEU A 10 2.87 -14.36 0.63
CA LEU A 10 2.45 -14.33 2.02
C LEU A 10 2.70 -12.93 2.61
N SER A 11 3.86 -12.34 2.36
CA SER A 11 4.17 -10.96 2.75
C SER A 11 3.18 -9.97 2.15
N CYS A 12 2.86 -10.08 0.86
CA CYS A 12 1.86 -9.25 0.21
C CYS A 12 0.47 -9.40 0.84
N GLN A 13 0.02 -10.62 1.11
CA GLN A 13 -1.26 -10.88 1.77
C GLN A 13 -1.32 -10.32 3.19
N HIS A 14 -0.24 -10.42 3.96
CA HIS A 14 -0.14 -9.81 5.29
C HIS A 14 -0.31 -8.29 5.20
N THR A 15 0.44 -7.63 4.33
CA THR A 15 0.35 -6.17 4.15
C THR A 15 -1.06 -5.75 3.69
N LEU A 16 -1.64 -6.48 2.73
CA LEU A 16 -3.01 -6.19 2.25
C LEU A 16 -4.06 -6.38 3.34
N HIS A 17 -3.92 -7.41 4.17
CA HIS A 17 -4.82 -7.65 5.30
C HIS A 17 -4.76 -6.51 6.31
N GLU A 18 -3.55 -6.12 6.73
CA GLU A 18 -3.33 -5.04 7.69
C GLU A 18 -3.86 -3.68 7.20
N VAL A 19 -3.55 -3.33 5.93
CA VAL A 19 -4.04 -2.09 5.32
C VAL A 19 -5.56 -2.09 5.21
N LEU A 20 -6.15 -3.19 4.75
CA LEU A 20 -7.60 -3.29 4.60
C LEU A 20 -8.33 -3.22 5.94
N GLU A 21 -7.79 -3.87 6.98
CA GLU A 21 -8.30 -3.76 8.35
C GLU A 21 -8.28 -2.31 8.84
N THR A 22 -7.13 -1.63 8.69
CA THR A 22 -6.95 -0.23 9.11
C THR A 22 -7.90 0.72 8.37
N VAL A 23 -8.03 0.56 7.05
CA VAL A 23 -8.98 1.33 6.24
C VAL A 23 -10.41 1.11 6.70
N CYS A 24 -10.80 -0.14 7.05
CA CYS A 24 -12.13 -0.41 7.58
C CYS A 24 -12.39 0.37 8.89
N LYS A 25 -11.41 0.41 9.82
CA LYS A 25 -11.53 1.17 11.07
C LYS A 25 -11.68 2.68 10.81
N LEU A 26 -10.86 3.25 9.94
CA LEU A 26 -10.91 4.67 9.58
C LEU A 26 -12.23 5.07 8.91
N VAL A 27 -12.79 4.21 8.07
CA VAL A 27 -14.01 4.49 7.31
C VAL A 27 -15.28 4.20 8.11
N ALA A 28 -15.22 3.42 9.18
CA ALA A 28 -16.38 3.00 9.99
C ALA A 28 -17.32 4.13 10.43
N PRO A 29 -16.85 5.33 10.85
CA PRO A 29 -17.73 6.43 11.21
C PRO A 29 -18.53 7.01 10.04
N VAL A 30 -18.04 6.86 8.80
CA VAL A 30 -18.61 7.46 7.58
C VAL A 30 -19.45 6.45 6.80
N SER A 31 -18.98 5.21 6.66
CA SER A 31 -19.65 4.15 5.91
C SER A 31 -19.73 2.87 6.76
N PRO A 32 -20.64 2.82 7.76
CA PRO A 32 -20.60 1.79 8.79
C PRO A 32 -20.85 0.38 8.25
N PHE A 33 -21.90 0.17 7.47
CA PHE A 33 -22.33 -1.19 7.10
C PHE A 33 -21.38 -1.94 6.17
N MET A 34 -20.81 -1.23 5.19
CA MET A 34 -19.93 -1.84 4.19
C MET A 34 -18.64 -2.34 4.83
N VAL A 35 -17.99 -1.49 5.63
CA VAL A 35 -16.70 -1.82 6.24
C VAL A 35 -16.84 -2.77 7.42
N ASP A 36 -17.99 -2.77 8.09
CA ASP A 36 -18.30 -3.72 9.15
C ASP A 36 -18.53 -5.16 8.61
N HIS A 37 -19.09 -5.30 7.40
CA HIS A 37 -19.13 -6.59 6.71
C HIS A 37 -17.73 -7.07 6.31
N ILE A 38 -16.90 -6.19 5.76
CA ILE A 38 -15.52 -6.53 5.35
C ILE A 38 -14.68 -6.92 6.58
N HIS A 39 -14.68 -6.08 7.61
CA HIS A 39 -13.89 -6.28 8.83
C HIS A 39 -14.24 -7.58 9.56
N ARG A 40 -15.54 -7.95 9.63
CA ARG A 40 -15.94 -9.25 10.20
C ARG A 40 -15.42 -10.44 9.41
N ASN A 41 -15.38 -10.35 8.08
CA ASN A 41 -14.82 -11.43 7.26
C ASN A 41 -13.30 -11.56 7.42
N LEU A 42 -12.60 -10.47 7.77
CA LEU A 42 -11.16 -10.48 8.00
C LEU A 42 -10.78 -10.92 9.42
N THR A 43 -11.47 -10.40 10.44
CA THR A 43 -11.06 -10.52 11.87
C THR A 43 -12.01 -11.35 12.73
N GLY A 44 -13.21 -11.67 12.23
CA GLY A 44 -14.27 -12.32 12.99
C GLY A 44 -15.09 -11.39 13.90
N VAL A 45 -14.71 -10.11 14.04
CA VAL A 45 -15.37 -9.16 14.95
C VAL A 45 -15.84 -7.88 14.25
N SER A 46 -16.78 -7.21 14.90
CA SER A 46 -17.38 -5.95 14.43
C SER A 46 -16.33 -4.82 14.41
N VAL A 47 -16.31 -4.01 13.36
CA VAL A 47 -15.38 -2.85 13.31
C VAL A 47 -15.75 -1.80 14.36
N HIS A 48 -17.04 -1.71 14.71
CA HIS A 48 -17.57 -0.74 15.68
C HIS A 48 -17.13 -1.00 17.13
N THR A 49 -16.51 -2.13 17.41
CA THR A 49 -15.92 -2.47 18.71
C THR A 49 -14.40 -2.46 18.67
N ALA A 50 -13.80 -2.13 17.53
CA ALA A 50 -12.36 -2.04 17.38
C ALA A 50 -11.85 -0.68 17.84
N ASP A 51 -10.63 -0.67 18.38
CA ASP A 51 -9.94 0.56 18.74
C ASP A 51 -9.61 1.40 17.50
N TRP A 52 -9.58 2.71 17.69
CA TRP A 52 -9.19 3.64 16.63
C TRP A 52 -7.71 3.42 16.27
N PRO A 53 -7.34 3.37 14.98
CA PRO A 53 -5.96 3.14 14.59
C PRO A 53 -5.06 4.31 15.02
N LEU A 54 -3.89 3.96 15.57
CA LEU A 54 -2.86 4.91 15.99
C LEU A 54 -1.99 5.32 14.80
N GLY A 55 -1.49 6.56 14.81
CA GLY A 55 -0.60 7.05 13.75
C GLY A 55 0.86 6.65 13.96
N VAL A 56 1.65 6.69 12.88
CA VAL A 56 3.07 6.35 12.89
C VAL A 56 3.89 7.48 13.53
N PRO A 57 4.85 7.18 14.43
CA PRO A 57 5.74 8.18 15.00
C PRO A 57 6.51 8.98 13.94
N GLY A 58 6.51 10.31 14.09
CA GLY A 58 7.28 11.21 13.23
C GLY A 58 6.61 11.60 11.90
N SER A 59 5.41 11.09 11.60
CA SER A 59 4.67 11.47 10.39
C SER A 59 4.09 12.90 10.46
N LEU A 60 3.39 13.24 11.55
CA LEU A 60 2.85 14.58 11.83
C LEU A 60 2.94 14.90 13.32
N GLU A 61 2.94 16.19 13.66
CA GLU A 61 2.84 16.65 15.05
C GLU A 61 1.51 16.16 15.65
N GLY A 62 1.58 15.36 16.72
CA GLY A 62 0.40 14.75 17.34
C GLY A 62 -0.15 13.50 16.63
N ALA A 63 0.57 12.91 15.67
CA ALA A 63 0.16 11.65 15.03
C ALA A 63 0.23 10.44 15.98
N THR A 64 1.07 10.52 17.01
CA THR A 64 1.15 9.53 18.08
C THR A 64 0.27 9.96 19.23
N ALA A 65 -0.18 9.01 20.04
CA ALA A 65 -0.76 9.39 21.33
C ALA A 65 0.27 10.20 22.13
N ASP A 66 -0.20 11.32 22.67
CA ASP A 66 0.52 12.27 23.49
C ASP A 66 0.39 11.91 24.98
N ALA A 67 0.99 12.70 25.85
CA ALA A 67 1.18 12.36 27.26
C ALA A 67 -0.11 12.14 28.08
N TRP A 68 -1.31 12.29 27.50
CA TRP A 68 -2.57 11.95 28.17
C TRP A 68 -2.98 10.48 28.02
N ASP A 69 -2.36 9.71 27.12
CA ASP A 69 -2.60 8.26 26.95
C ASP A 69 -1.27 7.51 26.85
N GLU A 70 -0.72 7.11 28.00
CA GLU A 70 0.57 6.42 28.12
C GLU A 70 0.56 5.04 27.42
N ASP A 71 -0.57 4.34 27.47
CA ASP A 71 -0.72 3.01 26.87
C ASP A 71 -0.73 3.10 25.33
N ALA A 72 -1.51 4.04 24.78
CA ALA A 72 -1.49 4.29 23.34
C ALA A 72 -0.13 4.83 22.88
N ALA A 73 0.54 5.67 23.67
CA ALA A 73 1.86 6.19 23.32
C ALA A 73 2.90 5.06 23.24
N MET A 74 2.84 4.10 24.17
CA MET A 74 3.68 2.91 24.14
C MET A 74 3.35 2.00 22.94
N ALA A 75 2.08 1.82 22.60
CA ALA A 75 1.67 1.04 21.44
C ALA A 75 2.20 1.65 20.12
N THR A 76 2.19 2.97 20.01
CA THR A 76 2.72 3.69 18.84
C THR A 76 4.24 3.53 18.68
N ALA A 77 5.00 3.35 19.76
CA ALA A 77 6.45 3.13 19.71
C ALA A 77 6.87 1.83 19.00
N ILE A 78 5.94 0.88 18.81
CA ILE A 78 6.19 -0.40 18.14
C ILE A 78 5.99 -0.28 16.61
N LEU A 79 5.29 0.77 16.15
CA LEU A 79 5.03 0.97 14.73
C LEU A 79 6.33 1.32 13.98
N PRO A 80 6.55 0.74 12.79
CA PRO A 80 7.70 1.10 11.97
C PRO A 80 7.63 2.58 11.58
N PRO A 81 8.78 3.30 11.56
CA PRO A 81 8.80 4.70 11.15
C PRO A 81 8.42 4.84 9.68
N GLN A 82 7.99 6.04 9.28
CA GLN A 82 7.74 6.35 7.88
C GLN A 82 9.02 6.22 7.04
N ASP A 83 8.95 5.51 5.92
CA ASP A 83 10.06 5.32 4.98
C ASP A 83 9.89 6.21 3.74
N LEU A 84 10.42 7.44 3.82
CA LEU A 84 10.37 8.41 2.72
C LEU A 84 11.17 7.95 1.49
N GLY A 85 12.25 7.18 1.68
CA GLY A 85 13.07 6.71 0.56
C GLY A 85 12.32 5.67 -0.29
N LEU A 86 11.56 4.80 0.37
CA LEU A 86 10.66 3.86 -0.31
C LEU A 86 9.53 4.60 -1.03
N GLU A 87 8.91 5.59 -0.39
CA GLU A 87 7.83 6.41 -0.99
C GLU A 87 8.28 7.14 -2.27
N ASP A 88 9.48 7.74 -2.25
CA ASP A 88 10.09 8.39 -3.42
C ASP A 88 10.32 7.39 -4.55
N THR A 89 10.83 6.20 -4.20
CA THR A 89 11.05 5.11 -5.16
C THR A 89 9.74 4.64 -5.79
N MET A 90 8.69 4.42 -4.99
CA MET A 90 7.36 4.06 -5.47
C MET A 90 6.75 5.15 -6.37
N THR A 91 6.98 6.42 -6.04
CA THR A 91 6.53 7.56 -6.86
C THR A 91 7.18 7.54 -8.23
N LEU A 92 8.51 7.38 -8.29
CA LEU A 92 9.25 7.28 -9.56
C LEU A 92 8.74 6.11 -10.42
N VAL A 93 8.57 4.94 -9.83
CA VAL A 93 8.08 3.74 -10.53
C VAL A 93 6.67 3.95 -11.07
N ARG A 94 5.77 4.56 -10.27
CA ARG A 94 4.41 4.91 -10.71
C ARG A 94 4.44 5.88 -11.89
N GLU A 95 5.27 6.92 -11.83
CA GLU A 95 5.38 7.90 -12.92
C GLU A 95 5.86 7.25 -14.22
N LEU A 96 6.82 6.33 -14.14
CA LEU A 96 7.31 5.56 -15.29
C LEU A 96 6.22 4.65 -15.88
N ALA A 97 5.50 3.91 -15.03
CA ALA A 97 4.39 3.06 -15.45
C ALA A 97 3.28 3.89 -16.14
N GLU A 98 2.89 5.02 -15.53
CA GLU A 98 1.90 5.93 -16.12
C GLU A 98 2.37 6.53 -17.45
N ALA A 99 3.65 6.87 -17.58
CA ALA A 99 4.22 7.36 -18.82
C ALA A 99 4.18 6.28 -19.92
N GLY A 100 4.54 5.03 -19.60
CA GLY A 100 4.39 3.88 -20.49
C GLY A 100 2.96 3.73 -20.99
N ARG A 101 2.01 3.74 -20.05
CA ARG A 101 0.57 3.69 -20.36
C ARG A 101 0.11 4.84 -21.26
N ARG A 102 0.55 6.08 -21.01
CA ARG A 102 0.20 7.26 -21.85
C ARG A 102 0.73 7.10 -23.27
N ILE A 103 1.99 6.71 -23.43
CA ILE A 103 2.60 6.46 -24.75
C ILE A 103 1.81 5.38 -25.52
N ARG A 104 1.35 4.33 -24.84
CA ARG A 104 0.50 3.29 -25.46
C ARG A 104 -0.83 3.84 -25.95
N ILE A 105 -1.48 4.70 -25.16
CA ILE A 105 -2.74 5.34 -25.54
C ILE A 105 -2.53 6.22 -26.78
N ASP A 106 -1.49 7.06 -26.76
CA ASP A 106 -1.17 7.96 -27.88
C ASP A 106 -0.83 7.20 -29.16
N GLY A 107 -0.13 6.06 -29.02
CA GLY A 107 0.19 5.15 -30.11
C GLY A 107 -0.97 4.25 -30.58
N ALA A 108 -2.18 4.45 -30.05
CA ALA A 108 -3.35 3.59 -30.28
C ALA A 108 -3.05 2.09 -30.07
N ARG A 109 -2.17 1.77 -29.12
CA ARG A 109 -1.78 0.41 -28.76
C ARG A 109 -2.71 -0.13 -27.68
N ARG A 110 -2.90 -1.45 -27.68
CA ARG A 110 -3.67 -2.14 -26.65
C ARG A 110 -2.87 -2.16 -25.34
N GLN A 111 -3.50 -1.77 -24.24
CA GLN A 111 -2.85 -1.65 -22.92
C GLN A 111 -2.41 -2.98 -22.29
N ARG A 112 -3.06 -4.11 -22.61
CA ARG A 112 -2.81 -5.41 -21.97
C ARG A 112 -2.02 -6.41 -22.82
N LEU A 113 -1.45 -5.97 -23.94
CA LEU A 113 -0.60 -6.83 -24.77
C LEU A 113 0.86 -6.45 -24.55
N PRO A 114 1.78 -7.42 -24.43
CA PRO A 114 3.21 -7.12 -24.32
C PRO A 114 3.66 -6.23 -25.47
N CYS A 115 4.35 -5.13 -25.17
CA CYS A 115 5.09 -4.38 -26.18
C CYS A 115 6.23 -5.25 -26.71
N ALA A 116 6.56 -5.11 -28.00
CA ALA A 116 7.66 -5.89 -28.59
C ALA A 116 9.03 -5.51 -27.99
N GLN A 117 9.26 -4.23 -27.75
CA GLN A 117 10.43 -3.69 -27.06
C GLN A 117 10.19 -2.22 -26.66
N GLY A 118 10.86 -1.77 -25.61
CA GLY A 118 10.89 -0.38 -25.15
C GLY A 118 12.17 -0.15 -24.34
N TRP A 119 12.62 1.11 -24.26
CA TRP A 119 13.79 1.49 -23.46
C TRP A 119 13.41 2.60 -22.49
N ILE A 120 13.72 2.37 -21.21
CA ILE A 120 13.64 3.38 -20.17
C ILE A 120 15.06 3.81 -19.87
N VAL A 121 15.34 5.11 -19.96
CA VAL A 121 16.62 5.69 -19.58
C VAL A 121 16.39 6.53 -18.35
N ALA A 122 16.99 6.13 -17.23
CA ALA A 122 16.88 6.81 -15.96
C ALA A 122 18.26 7.01 -15.33
N GLY A 123 18.38 8.03 -14.49
CA GLY A 123 19.57 8.26 -13.66
C GLY A 123 19.81 7.15 -12.62
N PRO A 124 18.80 6.71 -11.85
CA PRO A 124 18.94 5.59 -10.91
C PRO A 124 18.92 4.23 -11.60
N ASP A 125 19.46 3.20 -10.92
CA ASP A 125 19.34 1.80 -11.35
C ASP A 125 17.90 1.32 -11.16
N LEU A 126 17.26 0.94 -12.27
CA LEU A 126 15.88 0.45 -12.31
C LEU A 126 15.80 -1.07 -12.53
N SER A 127 16.92 -1.78 -12.52
CA SER A 127 16.96 -3.22 -12.85
C SER A 127 16.01 -4.05 -11.98
N ALA A 128 15.84 -3.67 -10.71
CA ALA A 128 14.95 -4.31 -9.76
C ALA A 128 13.45 -4.20 -10.12
N PHE A 129 13.06 -3.21 -10.93
CA PHE A 129 11.67 -2.96 -11.31
C PHE A 129 11.36 -3.38 -12.75
N HIS A 130 12.30 -4.08 -13.41
CA HIS A 130 12.14 -4.52 -14.79
C HIS A 130 10.83 -5.29 -14.98
N ASP A 131 10.56 -6.29 -14.15
CA ASP A 131 9.40 -7.16 -14.33
C ASP A 131 8.08 -6.41 -14.15
N LEU A 132 8.07 -5.39 -13.28
CA LEU A 132 6.91 -4.51 -13.08
C LEU A 132 6.70 -3.57 -14.28
N LEU A 133 7.77 -2.96 -14.79
CA LEU A 133 7.70 -1.97 -15.88
C LEU A 133 7.61 -2.61 -17.26
N ALA A 134 8.01 -3.87 -17.42
CA ALA A 134 7.97 -4.58 -18.70
C ALA A 134 6.53 -4.85 -19.19
N GLU A 135 5.56 -4.86 -18.27
CA GLU A 135 4.15 -5.03 -18.61
C GLU A 135 3.50 -3.73 -19.14
N GLU A 136 4.07 -2.57 -18.78
CA GLU A 136 3.56 -1.20 -19.04
C GLU A 136 3.98 -0.60 -20.38
#